data_AF-A0A3B8UGI9-F1
#
_entry.id   AF-A0A3B8UGI9-F1
#
_cell.length_a   1.000
_cell.length_b   1.000
_cell.length_c   1.000
_cell.angle_alpha   90.00
_cell.angle_beta   90.00
_cell.angle_gamma   90.00
#
_symmetry.space_group_name_H-M   'P 1'
#
loop_
_entity.id
_entity.type
_entity.pdbx_description
1 polymer ?
#
loop_
_entity_poly.entity_id
_entity_poly.type
_entity_poly.pdbx_seq_one_letter_code
_entity_poly.pdbx_strand_id
1 'polypeptide(L)'
;MPFNVFLLSFLIFSSSLFARPLFQEPWGRDSDRKIPPKRTQTQTSSLATRVADAVIRFHQEVISPVDGPRSSFRPSSSRYMQLAMQRYGFVKGFIMGCDRLLRENDEKWVYPTILVDGQEFKFDPALSDKYLPLKKRA
;
A
#
# COMPACT_ATOMS: atom_id res chain seq x y z
N MET A 1 11.06 50.02 13.98
CA MET A 1 10.35 48.73 13.91
C MET A 1 9.71 48.35 12.55
N PRO A 2 9.75 49.12 11.42
CA PRO A 2 9.14 48.65 10.17
C PRO A 2 10.05 47.74 9.32
N PHE A 3 11.37 47.80 9.50
CA PHE A 3 12.33 47.06 8.68
C PHE A 3 12.14 45.53 8.74
N ASN A 4 11.83 44.99 9.91
CA ASN A 4 11.60 43.55 10.08
C ASN A 4 10.30 43.07 9.41
N VAL A 5 9.30 43.94 9.26
CA VAL A 5 8.04 43.60 8.59
C VAL A 5 8.25 43.50 7.08
N PHE A 6 9.05 44.39 6.50
CA PHE A 6 9.41 44.33 5.08
C PHE A 6 10.34 43.15 4.75
N LEU A 7 11.25 42.80 5.65
CA LEU A 7 12.11 41.62 5.48
C LEU A 7 11.30 40.32 5.51
N LEU A 8 10.37 40.20 6.47
CA LEU A 8 9.50 39.02 6.58
C LEU A 8 8.55 38.90 5.39
N SER A 9 7.96 39.99 4.92
CA SER A 9 7.09 39.95 3.73
C SER A 9 7.87 39.62 2.46
N PHE A 10 9.11 40.11 2.32
CA PHE A 10 9.99 39.76 1.20
C PHE A 10 10.42 38.29 1.23
N LEU A 11 10.72 37.73 2.42
CA LEU A 11 11.05 36.31 2.58
C LEU A 11 9.86 35.40 2.27
N ILE A 12 8.66 35.76 2.72
CA ILE A 12 7.43 35.01 2.42
C ILE A 12 7.13 35.05 0.91
N PHE A 13 7.23 36.23 0.28
CA PHE A 13 6.98 36.38 -1.15
C PHE A 13 8.03 35.67 -2.03
N SER A 14 9.29 35.67 -1.61
CA SER A 14 10.36 34.93 -2.31
C SER A 14 10.19 33.42 -2.19
N SER A 15 9.66 32.93 -1.06
CA SER A 15 9.39 31.49 -0.86
C SER A 15 8.30 30.95 -1.79
N SER A 16 7.30 31.77 -2.15
CA SER A 16 6.27 31.38 -3.12
C SER A 16 6.78 31.24 -4.55
N LEU A 17 7.88 31.93 -4.91
CA LEU A 17 8.51 31.78 -6.24
C LEU A 17 9.30 30.46 -6.37
N PHE A 18 9.66 29.84 -5.25
CA PHE A 18 10.27 28.50 -5.20
C PHE A 18 9.28 27.38 -4.91
N ALA A 19 7.99 27.69 -4.76
CA ALA A 19 6.95 26.68 -4.64
C ALA A 19 6.79 25.95 -5.98
N ARG A 20 7.49 24.81 -6.11
CA ARG A 20 7.22 23.86 -7.19
C ARG A 20 5.76 23.39 -7.06
N PRO A 21 5.05 23.12 -8.16
CA PRO A 21 3.74 22.50 -8.10
C PRO A 21 3.88 21.12 -7.46
N LEU A 22 3.65 21.04 -6.14
CA LEU A 22 3.68 19.81 -5.34
C LEU A 22 2.37 19.03 -5.44
N PHE A 23 1.55 19.30 -6.47
CA PHE A 23 0.42 18.45 -6.76
C PHE A 23 0.91 17.24 -7.55
N GLN A 24 1.41 16.26 -6.81
CA GLN A 24 1.55 14.89 -7.29
C GLN A 24 0.20 14.19 -7.06
N GLU A 25 -0.30 13.49 -8.07
CA GLU A 25 -1.38 12.53 -7.89
C GLU A 25 -0.94 11.54 -6.81
N PRO A 26 -1.76 11.27 -5.76
CA PRO A 26 -1.31 10.47 -4.62
C PRO A 26 -0.90 9.03 -5.01
N TRP A 27 -1.20 8.58 -6.22
CA TRP A 27 -0.96 7.21 -6.67
C TRP A 27 -0.57 7.10 -8.17
N GLY A 28 0.15 8.08 -8.74
CA GLY A 28 0.60 8.09 -10.14
C GLY A 28 2.11 8.30 -10.34
N ARG A 29 2.74 7.46 -11.19
CA ARG A 29 4.12 7.52 -11.73
C ARG A 29 5.33 7.55 -10.78
N ASP A 30 5.14 7.54 -9.46
CA ASP A 30 6.26 7.37 -8.50
C ASP A 30 6.73 5.91 -8.31
N SER A 31 6.05 4.95 -8.95
CA SER A 31 6.47 3.55 -9.06
C SER A 31 7.79 3.35 -9.82
N ASP A 32 8.28 4.37 -10.52
CA ASP A 32 9.53 4.31 -11.28
C ASP A 32 10.79 4.57 -10.43
N ARG A 33 10.65 4.90 -9.15
CA ARG A 33 11.80 4.93 -8.24
C ARG A 33 12.32 3.49 -8.07
N LYS A 34 13.48 3.21 -8.68
CA LYS A 34 14.27 1.99 -8.43
C LYS A 34 14.68 1.93 -6.97
N ILE A 35 13.81 1.37 -6.13
CA ILE A 35 14.15 1.02 -4.75
C ILE A 35 15.20 -0.10 -4.87
N PRO A 36 16.40 0.06 -4.29
CA PRO A 36 17.36 -1.04 -4.26
C PRO A 36 16.68 -2.24 -3.56
N PRO A 37 16.86 -3.48 -4.06
CA PRO A 37 16.19 -4.64 -3.48
C PRO A 37 16.55 -4.74 -1.99
N LYS A 38 15.63 -4.30 -1.13
CA LYS A 38 15.82 -4.41 0.31
C LYS A 38 15.61 -5.88 0.65
N ARG A 39 16.71 -6.55 0.96
CA ARG A 39 16.78 -7.96 1.37
C ARG A 39 15.59 -8.28 2.29
N THR A 40 14.74 -9.20 1.88
CA THR A 40 13.61 -9.71 2.66
C THR A 40 14.17 -10.35 3.93
N GLN A 41 14.29 -9.56 4.98
CA GLN A 41 14.55 -10.08 6.32
C GLN A 41 13.20 -10.53 6.86
N THR A 42 13.03 -11.84 7.00
CA THR A 42 11.95 -12.42 7.79
C THR A 42 12.10 -11.91 9.21
N GLN A 43 11.34 -10.87 9.56
CA GLN A 43 11.34 -10.32 10.90
C GLN A 43 10.77 -11.35 11.86
N THR A 44 11.39 -11.49 13.03
CA THR A 44 10.82 -12.27 14.14
C THR A 44 9.42 -11.74 14.46
N SER A 45 8.43 -12.62 14.61
CA SER A 45 7.04 -12.21 14.83
C SER A 45 6.91 -11.46 16.17
N SER A 46 6.79 -10.13 16.10
CA SER A 46 6.52 -9.31 17.26
C SER A 46 5.16 -9.68 17.87
N LEU A 47 4.97 -9.38 19.16
CA LEU A 47 3.66 -9.56 19.82
C LEU A 47 2.54 -8.87 19.04
N ALA A 48 2.80 -7.67 18.52
CA ALA A 48 1.86 -6.94 17.67
C ALA A 48 1.47 -7.72 16.40
N THR A 49 2.45 -8.34 15.71
CA THR A 49 2.15 -9.18 14.54
C THR A 49 1.30 -10.39 14.92
N ARG A 50 1.53 -11.03 16.08
CA ARG A 50 0.73 -12.19 16.52
C ARG A 50 -0.70 -11.80 16.90
N VAL A 51 -0.87 -10.69 17.61
CA VAL A 51 -2.18 -10.16 17.97
C VAL A 51 -2.95 -9.78 16.70
N ALA A 52 -2.32 -9.06 15.78
CA ALA A 52 -2.96 -8.69 14.52
C ALA A 52 -3.35 -9.91 13.68
N ASP A 53 -2.48 -10.93 13.62
CA ASP A 53 -2.77 -12.20 12.93
C ASP A 53 -3.96 -12.94 13.57
N ALA A 54 -4.09 -12.93 14.90
CA ALA A 54 -5.25 -13.47 15.60
C ALA A 54 -6.55 -12.68 15.30
N VAL A 55 -6.49 -11.35 15.29
CA VAL A 55 -7.63 -10.48 14.95
C VAL A 55 -8.07 -10.71 13.51
N ILE A 56 -7.12 -10.80 12.57
CA ILE A 56 -7.44 -11.05 11.16
C ILE A 56 -8.06 -12.44 10.98
N ARG A 57 -7.55 -13.48 11.67
CA ARG A 57 -8.18 -14.81 11.66
C ARG A 57 -9.60 -14.78 12.23
N PHE A 58 -9.80 -14.12 13.36
CA PHE A 58 -11.14 -13.95 13.93
C PHE A 58 -12.10 -13.30 12.93
N HIS A 59 -11.66 -12.23 12.25
CA HIS A 59 -12.44 -11.64 11.18
C HIS A 59 -12.71 -12.64 10.04
N GLN A 60 -11.71 -13.39 9.57
CA GLN A 60 -11.85 -14.35 8.47
C GLN A 60 -12.77 -15.54 8.80
N GLU A 61 -12.74 -16.02 10.04
CA GLU A 61 -13.43 -17.25 10.46
C GLU A 61 -14.81 -16.98 11.06
N VAL A 62 -15.02 -15.81 11.68
CA VAL A 62 -16.27 -15.48 12.40
C VAL A 62 -17.11 -14.44 11.66
N ILE A 63 -16.49 -13.38 11.13
CA ILE A 63 -17.22 -12.26 10.52
C ILE A 63 -17.42 -12.48 9.02
N SER A 64 -16.32 -12.71 8.30
CA SER A 64 -16.31 -12.82 6.83
C SER A 64 -17.24 -13.89 6.25
N PRO A 65 -17.48 -15.06 6.88
CA PRO A 65 -18.40 -16.05 6.33
C PRO A 65 -19.85 -15.55 6.27
N VAL A 66 -20.24 -14.65 7.18
CA VAL A 66 -21.58 -14.06 7.21
C VAL A 66 -21.79 -13.10 6.03
N ASP A 67 -20.73 -12.39 5.62
CA ASP A 67 -20.76 -11.43 4.51
C ASP A 67 -20.55 -12.05 3.12
N GLY A 68 -20.08 -13.31 3.07
CA GLY A 68 -19.74 -13.99 1.82
C GLY A 68 -18.48 -13.44 1.12
N PRO A 69 -18.15 -13.96 -0.08
CA PRO A 69 -16.95 -13.56 -0.82
C PRO A 69 -17.14 -12.17 -1.47
N ARG A 70 -16.65 -11.11 -0.80
CA ARG A 70 -16.73 -9.72 -1.32
C ARG A 70 -15.50 -9.24 -2.08
N SER A 71 -14.35 -9.88 -1.90
CA SER A 71 -13.09 -9.33 -2.40
C SER A 71 -12.90 -9.63 -3.90
N SER A 72 -12.72 -8.58 -4.72
CA SER A 72 -12.42 -8.67 -6.16
C SER A 72 -10.96 -9.05 -6.47
N PHE A 73 -10.25 -9.48 -5.44
CA PHE A 73 -8.82 -9.51 -5.32
C PHE A 73 -8.35 -10.89 -4.86
N ARG A 74 -7.24 -11.38 -5.43
CA ARG A 74 -6.61 -12.64 -5.02
C ARG A 74 -5.12 -12.43 -4.65
N PRO A 75 -4.68 -12.89 -3.46
CA PRO A 75 -5.50 -13.34 -2.33
C PRO A 75 -6.47 -12.24 -1.86
N SER A 76 -7.48 -12.58 -1.06
CA SER A 76 -8.42 -11.58 -0.51
C SER A 76 -7.69 -10.51 0.29
N SER A 77 -8.24 -9.30 0.40
CA SER A 77 -7.57 -8.18 1.09
C SER A 77 -7.19 -8.48 2.54
N SER A 78 -8.03 -9.20 3.29
CA SER A 78 -7.70 -9.64 4.65
C SER A 78 -6.51 -10.61 4.68
N ARG A 79 -6.49 -11.57 3.75
CA ARG A 79 -5.38 -12.53 3.60
C ARG A 79 -4.11 -11.83 3.14
N TYR A 80 -4.22 -10.86 2.25
CA TYR A 80 -3.09 -10.03 1.83
C TYR A 80 -2.49 -9.27 3.01
N MET A 81 -3.31 -8.60 3.82
CA MET A 81 -2.84 -7.88 5.01
C MET A 81 -2.14 -8.82 5.99
N GLN A 82 -2.71 -10.00 6.24
CA GLN A 82 -2.10 -11.04 7.06
C GLN A 82 -0.71 -11.44 6.55
N LEU A 83 -0.60 -11.78 5.25
CA LEU A 83 0.67 -12.16 4.63
C LEU A 83 1.68 -11.00 4.67
N ALA A 84 1.24 -9.77 4.45
CA ALA A 84 2.10 -8.59 4.50
C ALA A 84 2.65 -8.36 5.91
N MET A 85 1.83 -8.52 6.95
CA MET A 85 2.28 -8.42 8.35
C MET A 85 3.23 -9.55 8.74
N GLN A 86 2.97 -10.78 8.30
CA GLN A 86 3.85 -11.92 8.52
C GLN A 86 5.22 -11.74 7.84
N ARG A 87 5.26 -11.11 6.66
CA ARG A 87 6.49 -10.90 5.89
C ARG A 87 7.28 -9.66 6.29
N TYR A 88 6.59 -8.58 6.62
CA TYR A 88 7.19 -7.25 6.75
C TYR A 88 7.03 -6.63 8.15
N GLY A 89 6.43 -7.36 9.09
CA GLY A 89 6.09 -6.86 10.42
C GLY A 89 4.77 -6.08 10.43
N PHE A 90 4.24 -5.86 11.63
CA PHE A 90 2.94 -5.22 11.84
C PHE A 90 2.80 -3.88 11.10
N VAL A 91 3.73 -2.93 11.33
CA VAL A 91 3.59 -1.55 10.80
C VAL A 91 3.58 -1.53 9.26
N LYS A 92 4.60 -2.13 8.63
CA LYS A 92 4.70 -2.13 7.18
C LYS A 92 3.60 -2.98 6.55
N GLY A 93 3.27 -4.13 7.14
CA GLY A 93 2.18 -4.98 6.68
C GLY A 93 0.80 -4.32 6.79
N PHE A 94 0.56 -3.58 7.87
CA PHE A 94 -0.66 -2.80 8.08
C PHE A 94 -0.81 -1.72 7.02
N ILE A 95 0.23 -0.91 6.80
CA ILE A 95 0.21 0.14 5.76
C ILE A 95 -0.05 -0.47 4.38
N MET A 96 0.61 -1.59 4.05
CA MET A 96 0.38 -2.29 2.78
C MET A 96 -1.07 -2.78 2.66
N GLY A 97 -1.64 -3.34 3.73
CA GLY A 97 -3.03 -3.80 3.77
C GLY A 97 -4.03 -2.67 3.57
N CYS A 98 -3.84 -1.55 4.29
CA CYS A 98 -4.69 -0.36 4.16
C CYS A 98 -4.61 0.24 2.76
N ASP A 99 -3.41 0.37 2.18
CA ASP A 99 -3.24 0.85 0.79
C ASP A 99 -4.03 -0.01 -0.21
N ARG A 100 -4.03 -1.33 -0.05
CA ARG A 100 -4.82 -2.22 -0.91
C ARG A 100 -6.32 -2.05 -0.71
N LEU A 101 -6.79 -1.94 0.55
CA LEU A 101 -8.21 -1.73 0.85
C LEU A 101 -8.74 -0.44 0.23
N LEU A 102 -7.95 0.63 0.20
CA LEU A 102 -8.32 1.87 -0.46
C LEU A 102 -8.52 1.73 -1.98
N ARG A 103 -7.93 0.71 -2.60
CA ARG A 103 -8.05 0.39 -4.04
C ARG A 103 -9.12 -0.66 -4.32
N GLU A 104 -9.82 -1.14 -3.29
CA GLU A 104 -10.93 -2.08 -3.39
C GLU A 104 -12.25 -1.33 -3.60
N ASN A 105 -12.25 -0.46 -4.61
CA ASN A 105 -13.38 0.31 -5.10
C ASN A 105 -13.61 0.02 -6.60
N ASP A 106 -14.64 0.64 -7.18
CA ASP A 106 -15.00 0.48 -8.60
C ASP A 106 -14.10 1.30 -9.56
N GLU A 107 -13.08 2.00 -9.05
CA GLU A 107 -12.17 2.77 -9.89
C GLU A 107 -11.30 1.84 -10.75
N LYS A 108 -10.95 2.34 -11.95
CA LYS A 108 -10.14 1.60 -12.92
C LYS A 108 -8.67 1.57 -12.53
N TRP A 109 -8.34 0.71 -11.58
CA TRP A 109 -6.97 0.30 -11.28
C TRP A 109 -6.52 -0.84 -12.20
N VAL A 110 -5.34 -0.72 -12.79
CA VAL A 110 -4.75 -1.76 -13.65
C VAL A 110 -4.02 -2.79 -12.79
N TYR A 111 -4.51 -4.03 -12.82
CA TYR A 111 -3.86 -5.18 -12.17
C TYR A 111 -3.73 -6.33 -13.19
N PRO A 112 -2.71 -7.20 -13.07
CA PRO A 112 -2.78 -8.50 -13.72
C PRO A 112 -3.98 -9.26 -13.17
N THR A 113 -4.69 -10.00 -14.01
CA THR A 113 -5.85 -10.80 -13.59
C THR A 113 -5.55 -12.30 -13.65
N ILE A 114 -6.23 -13.06 -12.80
CA ILE A 114 -6.17 -14.52 -12.77
C ILE A 114 -7.58 -15.10 -12.75
N LEU A 115 -7.76 -16.25 -13.39
CA LEU A 115 -9.00 -17.01 -13.35
C LEU A 115 -8.93 -18.01 -12.19
N VAL A 116 -9.89 -17.93 -11.27
CA VAL A 116 -10.06 -18.86 -10.15
C VAL A 116 -11.51 -19.31 -10.17
N ASP A 117 -11.75 -20.61 -10.35
CA ASP A 117 -13.09 -21.22 -10.40
C ASP A 117 -14.02 -20.59 -11.45
N GLY A 118 -13.47 -20.20 -12.60
CA GLY A 118 -14.22 -19.57 -13.70
C GLY A 118 -14.55 -18.09 -13.49
N GLN A 119 -14.14 -17.50 -12.36
CA GLN A 119 -14.27 -16.07 -12.08
C GLN A 119 -12.92 -15.36 -12.20
N GLU A 120 -12.93 -14.17 -12.80
CA GLU A 120 -11.74 -13.33 -12.94
C GLU A 120 -11.51 -12.49 -11.68
N PHE A 121 -10.28 -12.47 -11.19
CA PHE A 121 -9.87 -11.69 -10.02
C PHE A 121 -8.63 -10.86 -10.31
N LYS A 122 -8.54 -9.67 -9.70
CA LYS A 122 -7.34 -8.85 -9.67
C LYS A 122 -6.26 -9.56 -8.84
N PHE A 123 -5.12 -9.88 -9.46
CA PHE A 123 -4.02 -10.55 -8.79
C PHE A 123 -3.05 -9.54 -8.20
N ASP A 124 -2.86 -9.62 -6.88
CA ASP A 124 -1.93 -8.76 -6.17
C ASP A 124 -1.22 -9.54 -5.05
N PRO A 125 0.02 -10.02 -5.25
CA PRO A 125 0.73 -10.78 -4.24
C PRO A 125 1.23 -9.86 -3.10
N ALA A 126 1.25 -10.37 -1.87
CA ALA A 126 1.82 -9.67 -0.70
C ALA A 126 3.37 -9.64 -0.75
N LEU A 127 3.89 -8.96 -1.76
CA LEU A 127 5.31 -8.83 -2.07
C LEU A 127 5.68 -7.35 -2.18
N SER A 128 6.77 -6.93 -1.56
CA SER A 128 7.23 -5.55 -1.60
C SER A 128 7.83 -5.16 -2.95
N ASP A 129 8.30 -6.15 -3.72
CA ASP A 129 8.88 -6.03 -5.05
C ASP A 129 7.87 -6.25 -6.18
N LYS A 130 6.58 -6.38 -5.88
CA LYS A 130 5.52 -6.67 -6.87
C LYS A 130 5.37 -5.60 -7.97
N TYR A 131 5.86 -4.38 -7.73
CA TYR A 131 5.87 -3.28 -8.69
C TYR A 131 7.22 -3.11 -9.41
N LEU A 132 8.23 -3.91 -9.08
CA LEU A 132 9.44 -3.97 -9.89
C LEU A 132 9.04 -4.63 -11.23
N PRO A 133 9.25 -3.94 -12.36
CA PRO A 133 8.70 -4.36 -13.63
C PRO A 133 9.16 -5.78 -13.96
N LEU A 134 8.27 -6.55 -14.61
CA LEU A 134 8.46 -7.88 -15.20
C LEU A 134 9.60 -7.96 -16.24
N LYS A 135 10.50 -6.96 -16.28
CA LYS A 135 11.60 -6.75 -17.22
C LYS A 135 12.73 -7.80 -17.13
N LYS A 136 12.57 -8.87 -16.36
CA LYS A 136 13.59 -9.92 -16.18
C LYS A 136 13.01 -11.34 -16.17
N ARG A 137 11.92 -11.58 -16.90
CA ARG A 137 11.39 -12.93 -17.15
C ARG A 137 11.38 -13.29 -18.64
N ALA A 138 12.44 -12.89 -19.34
CA ALA A 138 12.83 -13.36 -20.67
C ALA A 138 14.31 -13.72 -20.62
#